data_AF-A0A662VU02-F1
#
_entry.id   AF-A0A662VU02-F1
#
_cell.length_a   1.000
_cell.length_b   1.000
_cell.length_c   1.000
_cell.angle_alpha   90.00
_cell.angle_beta   90.00
_cell.angle_gamma   90.00
#
_symmetry.space_group_name_H-M   'P 1'
#
loop_
_entity.id
_entity.type
_entity.pdbx_description
1 polymer ?
#
loop_
_entity_poly.entity_id
_entity_poly.type
_entity_poly.pdbx_seq_one_letter_code
_entity_poly.pdbx_strand_id
1 'polypeptide(L)' 'MKEVKIKVPTPDDVVPEEFKIHMLNAAKEFLLAFKCLVEDRLKKLEELEKEFAKHAEKKEVKRIDID' A
#
# COMPACT_ATOMS: atom_id res chain seq x y z
N MET A 1 15.95 42.73 -39.88
CA MET A 1 16.25 41.43 -39.24
C MET A 1 14.91 40.79 -38.87
N LYS A 2 14.62 39.55 -39.30
CA LYS A 2 13.37 38.85 -38.95
C LYS A 2 13.57 38.16 -37.61
N GLU A 3 12.79 38.52 -36.60
CA GLU A 3 12.82 37.86 -35.29
C GLU A 3 12.26 36.43 -35.40
N VAL A 4 13.06 35.44 -34.98
CA VAL A 4 12.61 34.05 -34.85
C VAL A 4 12.04 33.88 -33.45
N LYS A 5 10.72 33.75 -33.33
CA LYS A 5 10.07 33.42 -32.05
C LYS A 5 10.29 31.94 -31.76
N ILE A 6 11.28 31.63 -30.92
CA ILE A 6 11.49 30.27 -30.41
C ILE A 6 10.39 29.99 -29.38
N LYS A 7 9.49 29.05 -29.71
CA LYS A 7 8.48 28.57 -28.77
C LYS A 7 9.12 27.48 -27.92
N VAL A 8 9.32 27.73 -26.63
CA VAL A 8 9.83 26.72 -25.69
C VAL A 8 8.75 25.64 -25.52
N PRO A 9 9.03 24.36 -25.84
CA PRO A 9 8.06 23.29 -25.67
C PRO A 9 7.79 23.06 -24.17
N THR A 10 6.52 22.84 -23.87
CA THR A 10 6.06 22.42 -22.55
C THR A 10 6.21 20.90 -22.42
N PRO A 11 6.22 20.33 -21.21
CA PRO A 11 6.25 18.88 -21.03
C PRO A 11 5.10 18.16 -21.76
N ASP A 12 3.94 18.80 -21.88
CA ASP A 12 2.80 18.26 -22.64
C ASP A 12 3.05 18.17 -24.14
N ASP A 13 3.97 18.98 -24.69
CA ASP A 13 4.39 18.90 -26.11
C ASP A 13 5.34 17.73 -26.37
N VAL A 14 5.88 17.10 -25.32
CA VAL A 14 6.88 16.03 -25.41
C VAL A 14 6.35 14.70 -24.89
N VAL A 15 5.40 14.72 -23.94
CA VAL A 15 4.84 13.52 -23.32
C VAL A 15 3.66 13.00 -24.13
N PRO A 16 3.75 11.80 -24.73
CA PRO A 16 2.63 11.20 -25.44
C PRO A 16 1.47 10.90 -24.51
N GLU A 17 0.24 10.99 -25.03
CA GLU A 17 -0.96 10.72 -24.25
C GLU A 17 -1.02 9.26 -23.74
N GLU A 18 -0.49 8.33 -24.53
CA GLU A 18 -0.30 6.92 -24.17
C GLU A 18 0.55 6.76 -22.91
N PHE A 19 1.62 7.56 -22.77
CA PHE A 19 2.45 7.54 -21.57
C PHE A 19 1.65 7.92 -20.31
N LYS A 20 0.75 8.91 -20.42
CA LYS A 20 -0.11 9.30 -19.30
C LYS A 20 -1.02 8.16 -18.87
N ILE A 21 -1.60 7.43 -19.82
CA ILE A 21 -2.45 6.26 -19.55
C ILE A 21 -1.64 5.14 -18.88
N HIS A 22 -0.44 4.85 -19.38
CA HIS A 22 0.42 3.84 -18.79
C HIS A 22 0.85 4.20 -17.37
N MET A 23 1.20 5.45 -17.11
CA MET A 23 1.54 5.93 -15.76
C MET A 23 0.35 5.85 -14.80
N LEU A 24 -0.87 6.18 -15.26
CA LEU A 24 -2.08 6.02 -14.47
C LEU A 24 -2.35 4.56 -14.11
N ASN A 25 -2.18 3.64 -15.06
CA ASN A 25 -2.34 2.21 -14.80
C ASN A 25 -1.27 1.70 -13.83
N ALA A 26 0.00 2.10 -14.00
CA ALA A 26 1.07 1.73 -13.09
C ALA A 26 0.82 2.25 -11.66
N ALA A 27 0.37 3.50 -11.53
CA ALA A 27 -0.01 4.06 -10.23
C ALA A 27 -1.15 3.28 -9.57
N LYS A 28 -2.16 2.87 -10.35
CA LYS A 28 -3.26 2.03 -9.87
C LYS A 28 -2.76 0.68 -9.35
N GLU A 29 -1.92 -0.01 -10.10
CA GLU A 29 -1.34 -1.30 -9.69
C GLU A 29 -0.50 -1.16 -8.41
N PHE A 30 0.27 -0.09 -8.30
CA PHE A 30 1.07 0.18 -7.10
C PHE A 30 0.19 0.40 -5.87
N LEU A 31 -0.92 1.13 -6.00
CA LEU A 31 -1.87 1.33 -4.92
C LEU A 31 -2.58 0.03 -4.52
N LEU A 32 -2.91 -0.83 -5.49
CA LEU A 32 -3.48 -2.15 -5.21
C LEU A 32 -2.49 -3.04 -4.45
N ALA A 33 -1.21 -3.05 -4.85
CA ALA A 33 -0.18 -3.78 -4.13
C ALA A 33 -0.02 -3.30 -2.68
N PHE A 34 -0.07 -1.99 -2.45
CA PHE A 34 -0.07 -1.44 -1.10
C PHE A 34 -1.28 -1.85 -0.28
N LYS A 35 -2.47 -1.86 -0.88
CA LYS A 35 -3.68 -2.33 -0.21
C LYS A 35 -3.52 -3.78 0.25
N CYS A 36 -3.05 -4.67 -0.63
CA CYS A 36 -2.80 -6.08 -0.29
C CYS A 36 -1.77 -6.20 0.85
N LEU A 37 -0.70 -5.39 0.83
CA LEU A 37 0.29 -5.39 1.90
C LEU A 37 -0.33 -5.01 3.26
N VAL A 38 -1.21 -4.00 3.29
CA VAL A 38 -1.90 -3.57 4.51
C VAL A 38 -2.84 -4.67 5.01
N GLU A 39 -3.63 -5.28 4.12
CA GLU A 39 -4.55 -6.38 4.45
C GLU A 39 -3.78 -7.57 5.08
N ASP A 40 -2.65 -7.96 4.49
CA ASP A 40 -1.79 -9.01 5.02
C ASP A 40 -1.24 -8.68 6.42
N ARG A 41 -0.90 -7.41 6.68
CA ARG A 41 -0.40 -6.98 8.00
C ARG A 41 -1.51 -6.99 9.04
N LEU A 42 -2.71 -6.56 8.68
CA LEU A 42 -3.87 -6.60 9.57
C LEU A 42 -4.20 -8.04 9.96
N LYS A 43 -4.22 -8.97 9.00
CA LYS A 43 -4.47 -10.38 9.27
C LYS A 43 -3.47 -10.98 10.26
N LYS A 44 -2.18 -10.65 10.13
CA LYS A 44 -1.15 -11.11 11.07
C LYS A 44 -1.34 -10.55 12.49
N LEU A 45 -1.80 -9.30 12.60
CA LEU A 45 -2.12 -8.71 13.90
C LEU A 45 -3.30 -9.44 14.55
N GLU A 46 -4.37 -9.72 13.79
CA GLU A 46 -5.52 -10.48 14.29
C GLU A 46 -5.13 -11.89 14.76
N GLU A 47 -4.21 -12.56 14.05
CA GLU A 47 -3.68 -13.86 14.45
C GLU A 47 -2.90 -13.78 15.77
N LEU A 48 -2.03 -12.77 15.92
CA LEU A 48 -1.30 -12.52 17.16
C LEU A 48 -2.23 -12.21 18.33
N GLU A 49 -3.26 -11.38 18.12
CA GLU A 49 -4.28 -11.09 19.15
C GLU A 49 -4.97 -12.37 19.64
N LYS A 50 -5.34 -13.26 18.72
CA LYS A 50 -5.93 -14.57 19.06
C LYS A 50 -4.95 -15.46 19.83
N GLU A 51 -3.66 -15.45 19.50
CA GLU A 51 -2.64 -16.18 20.25
C GLU A 51 -2.51 -15.63 21.69
N PHE A 52 -2.42 -14.31 21.85
CA PHE A 52 -2.35 -13.69 23.18
C PHE A 52 -3.58 -14.01 24.04
N ALA A 53 -4.78 -13.95 23.47
CA ALA A 53 -6.02 -14.33 24.16
C ALA A 53 -5.97 -15.80 24.65
N LYS A 54 -5.58 -16.74 23.77
CA LYS A 54 -5.42 -18.15 24.14
C LYS A 54 -4.37 -18.37 25.23
N HIS A 55 -3.28 -17.60 25.21
CA HIS A 55 -2.25 -17.67 26.25
C HIS A 55 -2.72 -17.11 27.59
N ALA A 56 -3.57 -16.08 27.59
CA ALA A 56 -4.20 -15.55 28.80
C ALA A 56 -5.15 -16.58 29.44
N GLU A 57 -6.05 -17.17 28.65
CA GLU A 57 -6.96 -18.22 29.11
C GLU A 57 -6.20 -19.43 29.69
N LYS A 58 -5.13 -19.89 29.02
CA LYS A 58 -4.28 -20.97 29.54
C LYS A 58 -3.56 -20.64 30.85
N LYS A 59 -3.20 -19.38 31.07
CA LYS A 59 -2.59 -18.93 32.33
C LYS A 59 -3.62 -18.85 33.45
N GLU A 60 -4.84 -18.45 33.15
CA GLU A 60 -5.94 -18.41 34.13
C GLU A 60 -6.35 -19.83 34.56
N VAL A 61 -6.54 -20.77 33.62
CA VAL A 61 -6.86 -22.17 33.96
C VAL A 61 -5.78 -22.79 34.85
N LYS A 62 -4.49 -22.62 34.49
CA LYS A 62 -3.38 -23.10 35.32
C LYS A 62 -3.34 -22.49 36.73
N ARG A 63 -3.88 -21.27 36.91
CA ARG A 63 -3.92 -20.62 38.23
C ARG A 63 -5.01 -21.24 39.10
N ILE A 64 -6.15 -21.61 38.52
CA ILE A 64 -7.26 -22.27 39.22
C ILE A 64 -6.88 -23.70 39.66
N ASP A 65 -6.06 -24.41 38.88
CA ASP A 65 -5.63 -25.78 39.22
C ASP A 65 -4.54 -25.85 40.33
N ILE A 66 -3.96 -24.71 40.73
CA ILE A 66 -2.86 -24.63 41.72
C ILE A 66 -3.35 -24.26 43.13
N ASP A 67 -4.55 -23.67 43.25
CA ASP A 67 -5.20 -23.33 44.53
C ASP A 67 -6.07 -24.50 45.05
#